data_AF-A0A1B1W1X4-F1
#
_entry.id   AF-A0A1B1W1X4-F1
#
_cell.length_a   1.000
_cell.length_b   1.000
_cell.length_c   1.000
_cell.angle_alpha   90.00
_cell.angle_beta   90.00
_cell.angle_gamma   90.00
#
_symmetry.space_group_name_H-M   'P 1'
#
loop_
_entity.id
_entity.type
_entity.pdbx_description
1 polymer ?
#
loop_
_entity_poly.entity_id
_entity_poly.type
_entity_poly.pdbx_seq_one_letter_code
_entity_poly.pdbx_strand_id
1 'polypeptide(L)'
;IFTGECGDCRHCHSEESNMCDLLRINTERGGMIHDGESRFSIDGKPIYHFLGTSTFSEYTVVHSGQVAKINPEAPLDKVCIVSCGLSTGLGATLNVAKPKKGQSVAIFGLGAVGLAAAEGARIAGAGRIIGVDLNPKRFEEAKKFGVTEFVNPKDHDKPVQQVIAEMTDGGVDRSVECTGSVQAMIQAFECVHDGWGVAVLVGVPSKDDAFKTHPMNLLNERTLKGTFFGNYKPKTDIPGVVEKYMNKELEVEKFITH
;
A
#
# COMPACT_ATOMS: atom_id res chain seq x y z
N ILE A 1 9.67 -11.81 -0.73
CA ILE A 1 9.10 -10.44 -0.77
C ILE A 1 9.83 -9.66 -1.86
N PHE A 2 9.14 -8.83 -2.65
CA PHE A 2 9.68 -8.17 -3.86
C PHE A 2 10.69 -7.04 -3.57
N THR A 3 10.76 -6.58 -2.32
CA THR A 3 11.81 -5.71 -1.78
C THR A 3 12.45 -6.42 -0.58
N GLY A 4 13.71 -6.10 -0.26
CA GLY A 4 14.46 -6.76 0.80
C GLY A 4 15.02 -5.83 1.87
N GLU A 5 15.68 -6.47 2.84
CA GLU A 5 16.31 -5.87 4.00
C GLU A 5 17.65 -6.57 4.23
N CYS A 6 18.76 -5.88 3.96
CA CYS A 6 20.10 -6.44 4.17
C CYS A 6 20.55 -6.35 5.64
N GLY A 7 20.02 -5.39 6.40
CA GLY A 7 20.32 -5.21 7.82
C GLY A 7 21.55 -4.36 8.13
N ASP A 8 22.37 -4.01 7.14
CA ASP A 8 23.66 -3.32 7.34
C ASP A 8 23.84 -2.00 6.55
N CYS A 9 22.91 -1.69 5.63
CA CYS A 9 22.94 -0.41 4.90
C CYS A 9 22.29 0.73 5.69
N ARG A 10 22.55 1.97 5.26
CA ARG A 10 22.06 3.19 5.94
C ARG A 10 20.53 3.19 6.09
N HIS A 11 19.81 2.78 5.06
CA HIS A 11 18.35 2.70 5.10
C HIS A 11 17.83 1.60 6.04
N CYS A 12 18.56 0.49 6.16
CA CYS A 12 18.18 -0.59 7.09
C CYS A 12 18.38 -0.17 8.55
N HIS A 13 19.43 0.60 8.85
CA HIS A 13 19.68 1.14 10.20
C HIS A 13 18.76 2.29 10.60
N SER A 14 18.23 3.06 9.65
CA SER A 14 17.24 4.11 9.91
C SER A 14 15.94 3.52 10.43
N GLU A 15 15.32 4.15 11.43
CA GLU A 15 14.01 3.74 11.96
C GLU A 15 12.86 4.14 11.02
N GLU A 16 13.09 5.15 10.18
CA GLU A 16 12.09 5.78 9.33
C GLU A 16 11.88 5.06 7.99
N SER A 17 12.91 4.36 7.49
CA SER A 17 12.93 3.84 6.12
C SER A 17 12.96 2.31 6.03
N ASN A 18 12.38 1.80 4.94
CA ASN A 18 12.46 0.41 4.49
C ASN A 18 13.14 0.25 3.11
N MET A 19 13.77 1.32 2.58
CA MET A 19 14.30 1.35 1.21
C MET A 19 15.76 0.88 1.13
N CYS A 20 16.02 -0.38 1.46
CA CYS A 20 17.36 -0.99 1.45
C CYS A 20 18.19 -0.57 0.22
N ASP A 21 19.43 -0.11 0.44
CA ASP A 21 20.33 0.31 -0.66
C ASP A 21 20.65 -0.84 -1.62
N LEU A 22 20.79 -2.05 -1.08
CA LEU A 22 21.12 -3.25 -1.85
C LEU A 22 19.89 -3.93 -2.49
N LEU A 23 18.78 -3.99 -1.76
CA LEU A 23 17.67 -4.90 -2.04
C LEU A 23 16.33 -4.20 -2.31
N ARG A 24 16.33 -2.89 -2.56
CA ARG A 24 15.13 -2.20 -3.06
C ARG A 24 14.66 -2.81 -4.39
N ILE A 25 13.38 -2.60 -4.69
CA ILE A 25 12.74 -3.09 -5.91
C ILE A 25 13.53 -2.67 -7.16
N ASN A 26 13.65 -3.59 -8.12
CA ASN A 26 14.16 -3.32 -9.46
C ASN A 26 13.37 -4.20 -10.45
N THR A 27 12.63 -3.56 -11.36
CA THR A 27 11.76 -4.20 -12.35
C THR A 27 12.49 -4.61 -13.62
N GLU A 28 13.70 -4.10 -13.86
CA GLU A 28 14.51 -4.35 -15.07
C GLU A 28 15.50 -5.50 -14.86
N ARG A 29 15.88 -5.80 -13.62
CA ARG A 29 16.86 -6.83 -13.29
C ARG A 29 16.30 -8.23 -13.53
N GLY A 30 16.86 -8.93 -14.53
CA GLY A 30 16.53 -10.32 -14.87
C GLY A 30 17.43 -11.41 -14.27
N GLY A 31 18.47 -11.05 -13.51
CA GLY A 31 19.41 -11.98 -12.89
C GLY A 31 19.61 -11.77 -11.40
N MET A 32 20.38 -12.66 -10.77
CA MET A 32 20.72 -12.56 -9.35
C MET A 32 21.73 -11.44 -9.09
N ILE A 33 21.67 -10.82 -7.91
CA ILE A 33 22.61 -9.75 -7.52
C ILE A 33 24.06 -10.24 -7.48
N HIS A 34 24.28 -11.51 -7.16
CA HIS A 34 25.62 -12.06 -6.92
C HIS A 34 26.51 -12.09 -8.18
N ASP A 35 25.95 -12.50 -9.32
CA ASP A 35 26.69 -12.72 -10.56
C ASP A 35 26.01 -12.15 -11.81
N GLY A 36 24.82 -11.55 -11.67
CA GLY A 36 24.04 -11.04 -12.79
C GLY A 36 23.31 -12.12 -13.60
N GLU A 37 23.52 -13.40 -13.29
CA GLU A 37 23.00 -14.52 -14.08
C GLU A 37 21.60 -14.95 -13.60
N SER A 38 20.80 -15.53 -14.51
CA SER A 38 19.56 -16.17 -14.10
C SER A 38 19.83 -17.51 -13.38
N ARG A 39 18.82 -18.01 -12.67
CA ARG A 39 18.78 -19.36 -12.10
C ARG A 39 17.77 -20.27 -12.80
N PHE A 40 17.07 -19.74 -13.80
CA PHE A 40 16.12 -20.47 -14.62
C PHE A 40 16.66 -20.60 -16.04
N SER A 41 16.49 -21.78 -16.63
CA SER A 41 16.83 -22.03 -18.03
C SER A 41 15.93 -23.09 -18.64
N ILE A 42 15.65 -22.96 -19.93
CA ILE A 42 15.09 -24.03 -20.78
C ILE A 42 16.06 -24.24 -21.93
N ASP A 43 16.45 -25.48 -22.18
CA ASP A 43 17.40 -25.85 -23.25
C ASP A 43 18.70 -25.04 -23.23
N GLY A 44 19.22 -24.76 -22.02
CA GLY A 44 20.43 -23.97 -21.82
C GLY A 44 20.29 -22.46 -22.06
N LYS A 45 19.09 -21.96 -22.41
CA LYS A 45 18.81 -20.53 -22.58
C LYS A 45 18.22 -19.95 -21.29
N PRO A 46 18.71 -18.78 -20.82
CA PRO A 46 18.24 -18.19 -19.57
C PRO A 46 16.80 -17.70 -19.70
N ILE A 47 16.02 -17.92 -18.63
CA ILE A 47 14.71 -17.31 -18.41
C ILE A 47 14.89 -16.29 -17.29
N TYR A 48 14.55 -15.02 -17.52
CA TYR A 48 14.84 -13.98 -16.56
C TYR A 48 13.98 -14.07 -15.29
N HIS A 49 14.59 -13.63 -14.18
CA HIS A 49 13.90 -13.38 -12.93
C HIS A 49 12.98 -12.17 -13.03
N PHE A 50 11.98 -12.12 -12.14
CA PHE A 50 11.14 -10.95 -11.94
C PHE A 50 11.10 -10.55 -10.47
N LEU A 51 11.45 -9.28 -10.18
CA LEU A 51 11.52 -8.68 -8.84
C LEU A 51 12.40 -9.44 -7.84
N GLY A 52 13.32 -10.28 -8.33
CA GLY A 52 14.11 -11.19 -7.49
C GLY A 52 13.29 -12.20 -6.70
N THR A 53 12.08 -12.57 -7.17
CA THR A 53 11.19 -13.52 -6.49
C THR A 53 10.76 -14.68 -7.38
N SER A 54 10.27 -14.39 -8.60
CA SER A 54 9.83 -15.38 -9.59
C SER A 54 9.02 -16.54 -9.03
N THR A 55 7.95 -16.23 -8.30
CA THR A 55 7.14 -17.23 -7.57
C THR A 55 6.21 -18.07 -8.45
N PHE A 56 6.20 -17.86 -9.78
CA PHE A 56 5.47 -18.68 -10.75
C PHE A 56 6.35 -19.83 -11.24
N SER A 57 6.86 -20.61 -10.29
CA SER A 57 7.68 -21.79 -10.48
C SER A 57 7.59 -22.65 -9.22
N GLU A 58 7.64 -23.98 -9.34
CA GLU A 58 7.61 -24.89 -8.19
C GLU A 58 8.80 -24.66 -7.24
N TYR A 59 9.93 -24.24 -7.80
CA TYR A 59 11.13 -23.83 -7.05
C TYR A 59 11.65 -22.50 -7.58
N THR A 60 12.21 -21.68 -6.69
CA THR A 60 12.84 -20.40 -7.05
C THR A 60 14.08 -20.16 -6.19
N VAL A 61 14.98 -19.30 -6.68
CA VAL A 61 16.18 -18.87 -5.95
C VAL A 61 16.04 -17.38 -5.66
N VAL A 62 16.17 -17.01 -4.39
CA VAL A 62 15.92 -15.65 -3.90
C VAL A 62 17.07 -15.22 -2.98
N HIS A 63 17.41 -13.93 -3.00
CA HIS A 63 18.39 -13.38 -2.05
C HIS A 63 17.84 -13.50 -0.62
N SER A 64 18.64 -13.97 0.34
CA SER A 64 18.19 -14.21 1.73
C SER A 64 17.62 -12.96 2.43
N GLY A 65 18.09 -11.77 2.04
CA GLY A 65 17.56 -10.48 2.47
C GLY A 65 16.11 -10.18 1.99
N GLN A 66 15.58 -10.95 1.03
CA GLN A 66 14.19 -10.86 0.55
C GLN A 66 13.29 -12.00 1.08
N VAL A 67 13.83 -12.83 1.99
CA VAL A 67 13.12 -13.96 2.60
C VAL A 67 12.79 -13.61 4.05
N ALA A 68 11.51 -13.39 4.32
CA ALA A 68 10.99 -13.28 5.69
C ALA A 68 10.64 -14.68 6.20
N LYS A 69 11.29 -15.10 7.30
CA LYS A 69 10.91 -16.31 8.01
C LYS A 69 9.64 -16.02 8.81
N ILE A 70 8.60 -16.79 8.60
CA ILE A 70 7.29 -16.61 9.24
C ILE A 70 6.97 -17.78 10.18
N ASN A 71 5.85 -17.66 10.88
CA ASN A 71 5.28 -18.72 11.71
C ASN A 71 5.06 -20.00 10.87
N PRO A 72 5.62 -21.15 11.28
CA PRO A 72 5.48 -22.40 10.53
C PRO A 72 4.04 -22.96 10.53
N GLU A 73 3.19 -22.52 11.45
CA GLU A 73 1.78 -22.91 11.53
C GLU A 73 0.87 -22.04 10.64
N ALA A 74 1.40 -20.96 10.06
CA ALA A 74 0.61 -20.08 9.21
C ALA A 74 0.24 -20.76 7.88
N PRO A 75 -1.04 -20.76 7.48
CA PRO A 75 -1.48 -21.36 6.23
C PRO A 75 -0.92 -20.59 5.02
N LEU A 76 0.03 -21.21 4.31
CA LEU A 76 0.77 -20.58 3.21
C LEU A 76 -0.12 -20.18 2.03
N ASP A 77 -1.25 -20.87 1.84
CA ASP A 77 -2.29 -20.54 0.85
C ASP A 77 -3.09 -19.27 1.20
N LYS A 78 -2.92 -18.74 2.42
CA LYS A 78 -3.51 -17.46 2.86
C LYS A 78 -2.47 -16.37 2.98
N VAL A 79 -1.35 -16.63 3.65
CA VAL A 79 -0.40 -15.56 4.00
C VAL A 79 0.50 -15.13 2.84
N CYS A 80 0.44 -15.81 1.69
CA CYS A 80 1.19 -15.41 0.49
C CYS A 80 0.87 -13.97 0.03
N ILE A 81 -0.38 -13.51 0.17
CA ILE A 81 -0.81 -12.17 -0.25
C ILE A 81 -0.31 -11.04 0.67
N VAL A 82 0.17 -11.37 1.88
CA VAL A 82 0.80 -10.43 2.81
C VAL A 82 2.13 -9.90 2.24
N SER A 83 2.75 -10.60 1.30
CA SER A 83 4.07 -10.23 0.76
C SER A 83 4.09 -9.04 -0.21
N CYS A 84 2.93 -8.47 -0.58
CA CYS A 84 2.83 -7.34 -1.50
C CYS A 84 1.65 -6.41 -1.18
N GLY A 85 0.61 -6.42 -2.03
CA GLY A 85 -0.45 -5.39 -2.05
C GLY A 85 -1.20 -5.20 -0.75
N LEU A 86 -1.47 -6.29 -0.01
CA LEU A 86 -2.13 -6.20 1.30
C LEU A 86 -1.29 -5.39 2.28
N SER A 87 -0.03 -5.77 2.51
CA SER A 87 0.83 -5.06 3.47
C SER A 87 1.12 -3.63 3.04
N THR A 88 1.19 -3.37 1.74
CA THR A 88 1.34 -2.02 1.18
C THR A 88 0.22 -1.09 1.66
N GLY A 89 -1.04 -1.50 1.50
CA GLY A 89 -2.19 -0.69 1.92
C GLY A 89 -2.35 -0.61 3.43
N LEU A 90 -2.21 -1.76 4.10
CA LEU A 90 -2.31 -1.86 5.56
C LEU A 90 -1.30 -0.94 6.24
N GLY A 91 -0.03 -1.01 5.84
CA GLY A 91 1.04 -0.19 6.38
C GLY A 91 0.93 1.28 5.98
N ALA A 92 0.47 1.60 4.77
CA ALA A 92 0.20 2.99 4.39
C ALA A 92 -0.77 3.67 5.36
N THR A 93 -1.72 2.91 5.90
CA THR A 93 -2.66 3.42 6.90
C THR A 93 -2.08 3.37 8.31
N LEU A 94 -1.65 2.20 8.78
CA LEU A 94 -1.24 2.00 10.18
C LEU A 94 0.11 2.64 10.51
N ASN A 95 1.06 2.62 9.58
CA ASN A 95 2.43 3.10 9.83
C ASN A 95 2.64 4.54 9.40
N VAL A 96 1.87 5.05 8.43
CA VAL A 96 2.14 6.37 7.80
C VAL A 96 1.03 7.37 8.04
N ALA A 97 -0.20 7.05 7.65
CA ALA A 97 -1.36 7.92 7.89
C ALA A 97 -1.66 8.04 9.40
N LYS A 98 -1.57 6.93 10.14
CA LYS A 98 -1.82 6.83 11.58
C LYS A 98 -3.13 7.53 11.98
N PRO A 99 -4.29 7.13 11.41
CA PRO A 99 -5.57 7.68 11.83
C PRO A 99 -5.79 7.38 13.31
N LYS A 100 -6.28 8.38 14.06
CA LYS A 100 -6.72 8.21 15.44
C LYS A 100 -8.13 7.61 15.45
N LYS A 101 -8.48 6.95 16.56
CA LYS A 101 -9.83 6.42 16.76
C LYS A 101 -10.88 7.52 16.56
N GLY A 102 -11.93 7.22 15.81
CA GLY A 102 -13.04 8.12 15.48
C GLY A 102 -12.79 9.03 14.28
N GLN A 103 -11.55 9.13 13.77
CA GLN A 103 -11.25 9.98 12.61
C GLN A 103 -11.85 9.45 11.30
N SER A 104 -11.95 10.34 10.32
CA SER A 104 -12.41 10.09 8.96
C SER A 104 -11.26 9.79 8.01
N VAL A 105 -11.44 8.82 7.11
CA VAL A 105 -10.43 8.40 6.14
C VAL A 105 -11.04 8.32 4.74
N ALA A 106 -10.42 8.97 3.75
CA ALA A 106 -10.74 8.76 2.33
C ALA A 106 -9.72 7.83 1.67
N ILE A 107 -10.19 6.88 0.84
CA ILE A 107 -9.35 5.89 0.17
C ILE A 107 -9.62 5.93 -1.32
N PHE A 108 -8.62 6.31 -2.11
CA PHE A 108 -8.72 6.41 -3.55
C PHE A 108 -8.20 5.13 -4.22
N GLY A 109 -9.12 4.42 -4.89
CA GLY A 109 -8.91 3.12 -5.52
C GLY A 109 -9.27 1.96 -4.59
N LEU A 110 -10.22 1.11 -4.99
CA LEU A 110 -10.69 -0.05 -4.22
C LEU A 110 -10.20 -1.38 -4.82
N GLY A 111 -8.91 -1.41 -5.21
CA GLY A 111 -8.18 -2.66 -5.48
C GLY A 111 -7.62 -3.27 -4.19
N ALA A 112 -6.79 -4.32 -4.29
CA ALA A 112 -6.22 -5.00 -3.13
C ALA A 112 -5.50 -4.05 -2.14
N VAL A 113 -4.73 -3.08 -2.66
CA VAL A 113 -4.04 -2.07 -1.83
C VAL A 113 -5.03 -1.18 -1.09
N GLY A 114 -6.03 -0.64 -1.78
CA GLY A 114 -7.03 0.23 -1.14
C GLY A 114 -7.93 -0.50 -0.15
N LEU A 115 -8.33 -1.73 -0.46
CA LEU A 115 -9.07 -2.58 0.49
C LEU A 115 -8.25 -2.88 1.74
N ALA A 116 -6.93 -3.06 1.61
CA ALA A 116 -6.05 -3.22 2.76
C ALA A 116 -5.81 -1.92 3.53
N ALA A 117 -5.82 -0.77 2.86
CA ALA A 117 -5.83 0.52 3.53
C ALA A 117 -7.14 0.73 4.32
N ALA A 118 -8.28 0.31 3.77
CA ALA A 118 -9.58 0.36 4.45
C ALA A 118 -9.60 -0.53 5.68
N GLU A 119 -9.08 -1.74 5.55
CA GLU A 119 -8.92 -2.66 6.67
C GLU A 119 -7.98 -2.08 7.74
N GLY A 120 -6.89 -1.43 7.35
CA GLY A 120 -6.02 -0.70 8.27
C GLY A 120 -6.74 0.45 9.00
N ALA A 121 -7.59 1.21 8.30
CA ALA A 121 -8.38 2.27 8.91
C ALA A 121 -9.41 1.71 9.90
N ARG A 122 -10.04 0.58 9.55
CA ARG A 122 -10.97 -0.15 10.43
C ARG A 122 -10.26 -0.64 11.70
N ILE A 123 -9.09 -1.27 11.56
CA ILE A 123 -8.26 -1.75 12.69
C ILE A 123 -7.85 -0.57 13.59
N ALA A 124 -7.51 0.59 13.00
CA ALA A 124 -7.21 1.81 13.75
C ALA A 124 -8.43 2.47 14.43
N GLY A 125 -9.64 1.98 14.15
CA GLY A 125 -10.88 2.47 14.72
C GLY A 125 -11.37 3.78 14.11
N ALA A 126 -11.10 4.02 12.82
CA ALA A 126 -11.68 5.14 12.08
C ALA A 126 -13.23 5.11 12.18
N GLY A 127 -13.84 6.27 12.40
CA GLY A 127 -15.30 6.39 12.56
C GLY A 127 -16.03 6.48 11.22
N ARG A 128 -15.33 6.89 10.16
CA ARG A 128 -15.89 7.07 8.82
C ARG A 128 -14.83 6.72 7.78
N ILE A 129 -15.16 5.84 6.83
CA ILE A 129 -14.23 5.37 5.79
C ILE A 129 -14.91 5.53 4.43
N ILE A 130 -14.44 6.50 3.65
CA ILE A 130 -15.01 6.87 2.35
C ILE A 130 -14.17 6.25 1.24
N GLY A 131 -14.73 5.28 0.51
CA GLY A 131 -14.11 4.68 -0.66
C GLY A 131 -14.37 5.50 -1.92
N VAL A 132 -13.33 5.74 -2.72
CA VAL A 132 -13.41 6.47 -3.99
C VAL A 132 -12.93 5.56 -5.13
N ASP A 133 -13.82 5.16 -6.04
CA ASP A 133 -13.45 4.35 -7.21
C ASP A 133 -14.37 4.68 -8.39
N LEU A 134 -13.89 4.48 -9.61
CA LEU A 134 -14.68 4.69 -10.83
C LEU A 134 -15.63 3.52 -11.13
N ASN A 135 -15.41 2.36 -10.50
CA ASN A 135 -16.24 1.18 -10.65
C ASN A 135 -17.16 1.01 -9.42
N PRO A 136 -18.45 1.41 -9.51
CA PRO A 136 -19.37 1.33 -8.38
C PRO A 136 -19.62 -0.10 -7.90
N LYS A 137 -19.37 -1.12 -8.74
CA LYS A 137 -19.51 -2.53 -8.35
C LYS A 137 -18.54 -2.94 -7.24
N ARG A 138 -17.45 -2.19 -7.02
CA ARG A 138 -16.47 -2.46 -5.95
C ARG A 138 -16.96 -2.07 -4.56
N PHE A 139 -17.99 -1.22 -4.45
CA PHE A 139 -18.44 -0.73 -3.15
C PHE A 139 -19.00 -1.85 -2.27
N GLU A 140 -19.81 -2.74 -2.83
CA GLU A 140 -20.45 -3.78 -2.03
C GLU A 140 -19.42 -4.71 -1.37
N GLU A 141 -18.37 -5.06 -2.10
CA GLU A 141 -17.27 -5.84 -1.54
C GLU A 141 -16.45 -5.03 -0.53
N ALA A 142 -16.19 -3.75 -0.81
CA ALA A 142 -15.41 -2.86 0.05
C ALA A 142 -16.01 -2.67 1.45
N LYS A 143 -17.33 -2.80 1.60
CA LYS A 143 -17.99 -2.76 2.93
C LYS A 143 -17.45 -3.82 3.89
N LYS A 144 -17.07 -5.01 3.39
CA LYS A 144 -16.47 -6.08 4.21
C LYS A 144 -15.08 -5.72 4.75
N PHE A 145 -14.45 -4.68 4.21
CA PHE A 145 -13.16 -4.15 4.62
C PHE A 145 -13.30 -2.87 5.46
N GLY A 146 -14.52 -2.53 5.88
CA GLY A 146 -14.81 -1.38 6.74
C GLY A 146 -15.19 -0.10 6.00
N VAL A 147 -15.23 -0.09 4.66
CA VAL A 147 -15.70 1.10 3.92
C VAL A 147 -17.17 1.37 4.25
N THR A 148 -17.46 2.57 4.76
CA THR A 148 -18.80 2.97 5.21
C THR A 148 -19.59 3.68 4.13
N GLU A 149 -18.89 4.43 3.28
CA GLU A 149 -19.48 5.27 2.24
C GLU A 149 -18.67 5.18 0.95
N PHE A 150 -19.30 5.56 -0.16
CA PHE A 150 -18.68 5.46 -1.47
C PHE A 150 -18.97 6.70 -2.31
N VAL A 151 -17.95 7.15 -3.02
CA VAL A 151 -18.03 8.23 -4.00
C VAL A 151 -17.45 7.73 -5.31
N ASN A 152 -18.26 7.74 -6.36
CA ASN A 152 -17.78 7.58 -7.72
C ASN A 152 -17.65 8.98 -8.35
N PRO A 153 -16.43 9.44 -8.68
CA PRO A 153 -16.23 10.76 -9.26
C PRO A 153 -17.06 11.07 -10.51
N LYS A 154 -17.53 10.05 -11.25
CA LYS A 154 -18.38 10.24 -12.44
C LYS A 154 -19.82 10.64 -12.14
N ASP A 155 -20.26 10.46 -10.90
CA ASP A 155 -21.64 10.75 -10.48
C ASP A 155 -21.78 12.19 -9.95
N HIS A 156 -20.72 13.00 -10.09
CA HIS A 156 -20.66 14.39 -9.61
C HIS A 156 -20.07 15.32 -10.68
N ASP A 157 -20.67 16.51 -10.83
CA ASP A 157 -20.11 17.58 -11.67
C ASP A 157 -18.95 18.30 -10.98
N LYS A 158 -18.93 18.30 -9.64
CA LYS A 158 -17.89 18.93 -8.83
C LYS A 158 -16.63 18.05 -8.78
N PRO A 159 -15.43 18.65 -8.65
CA PRO A 159 -14.22 17.91 -8.34
C PRO A 159 -14.38 17.05 -7.08
N VAL A 160 -13.92 15.80 -7.11
CA VAL A 160 -14.13 14.84 -6.01
C VAL A 160 -13.59 15.33 -4.66
N GLN A 161 -12.51 16.13 -4.65
CA GLN A 161 -11.98 16.70 -3.42
C GLN A 161 -12.95 17.68 -2.75
N GLN A 162 -13.74 18.42 -3.55
CA GLN A 162 -14.78 19.31 -3.02
C GLN A 162 -15.99 18.51 -2.52
N VAL A 163 -16.38 17.46 -3.23
CA VAL A 163 -17.44 16.54 -2.78
C VAL A 163 -17.10 15.97 -1.41
N ILE A 164 -15.89 15.47 -1.22
CA ILE A 164 -15.43 14.92 0.07
C ILE A 164 -15.39 16.02 1.14
N ALA A 165 -14.85 17.20 0.82
CA ALA A 165 -14.82 18.31 1.79
C ALA A 165 -16.22 18.73 2.25
N GLU A 166 -17.20 18.78 1.35
CA GLU A 166 -18.61 19.06 1.69
C GLU A 166 -19.22 17.94 2.53
N MET A 167 -18.90 16.67 2.23
CA MET A 167 -19.37 15.52 3.01
C MET A 167 -18.85 15.52 4.44
N THR A 168 -17.68 16.08 4.70
CA THR A 168 -16.96 15.96 5.98
C THR A 168 -16.67 17.30 6.65
N ASP A 169 -17.40 18.35 6.27
CA ASP A 169 -17.29 19.70 6.87
C ASP A 169 -15.87 20.29 6.84
N GLY A 170 -15.19 20.20 5.69
CA GLY A 170 -13.86 20.81 5.46
C GLY A 170 -12.79 19.86 4.94
N GLY A 171 -13.04 18.56 4.96
CA GLY A 171 -12.12 17.53 4.46
C GLY A 171 -11.93 16.37 5.45
N VAL A 172 -11.37 15.26 4.99
CA VAL A 172 -11.10 14.09 5.84
C VAL A 172 -9.85 14.30 6.70
N ASP A 173 -9.77 13.62 7.84
CA ASP A 173 -8.57 13.66 8.68
C ASP A 173 -7.37 13.01 7.97
N ARG A 174 -7.61 11.91 7.25
CA ARG A 174 -6.59 11.17 6.51
C ARG A 174 -7.08 10.83 5.11
N SER A 175 -6.18 10.83 4.15
CA SER A 175 -6.44 10.21 2.84
C SER A 175 -5.31 9.27 2.42
N VAL A 176 -5.65 8.23 1.68
CA VAL A 176 -4.69 7.27 1.13
C VAL A 176 -4.97 7.04 -0.35
N GLU A 177 -4.00 7.37 -1.21
CA GLU A 177 -4.09 7.22 -2.66
C GLU A 177 -3.42 5.92 -3.12
N CYS A 178 -4.21 5.02 -3.73
CA CYS A 178 -3.82 3.64 -4.03
C CYS A 178 -3.90 3.27 -5.52
N THR A 179 -4.17 4.22 -6.42
CA THR A 179 -4.31 4.01 -7.87
C THR A 179 -3.04 4.32 -8.66
N GLY A 180 -2.23 5.28 -8.20
CA GLY A 180 -1.09 5.80 -8.95
C GLY A 180 -1.48 6.87 -9.97
N SER A 181 -2.76 7.23 -10.08
CA SER A 181 -3.17 8.36 -10.91
C SER A 181 -2.73 9.67 -10.28
N VAL A 182 -1.91 10.45 -10.98
CA VAL A 182 -1.45 11.77 -10.50
C VAL A 182 -2.62 12.72 -10.22
N GLN A 183 -3.72 12.62 -10.99
CA GLN A 183 -4.94 13.37 -10.70
C GLN A 183 -5.56 12.94 -9.35
N ALA A 184 -5.61 11.63 -9.07
CA ALA A 184 -6.09 11.12 -7.79
C ALA A 184 -5.16 11.52 -6.63
N MET A 185 -3.85 11.60 -6.85
CA MET A 185 -2.89 12.09 -5.84
C MET A 185 -3.18 13.53 -5.43
N ILE A 186 -3.43 14.41 -6.40
CA ILE A 186 -3.79 15.81 -6.15
C ILE A 186 -5.12 15.87 -5.38
N GLN A 187 -6.13 15.13 -5.84
CA GLN A 187 -7.46 15.08 -5.21
C GLN A 187 -7.39 14.54 -3.77
N ALA A 188 -6.62 13.48 -3.53
CA ALA A 188 -6.41 12.92 -2.21
C ALA A 188 -5.71 13.91 -1.27
N PHE A 189 -4.73 14.68 -1.77
CA PHE A 189 -4.10 15.74 -0.99
C PHE A 189 -5.06 16.90 -0.68
N GLU A 190 -5.85 17.34 -1.66
CA GLU A 190 -6.71 18.50 -1.50
C GLU A 190 -8.00 18.21 -0.72
N CYS A 191 -8.40 16.94 -0.58
CA CYS A 191 -9.61 16.56 0.15
C CYS A 191 -9.40 16.38 1.66
N VAL A 192 -8.17 16.46 2.16
CA VAL A 192 -7.93 16.41 3.61
C VAL A 192 -8.26 17.75 4.26
N HIS A 193 -8.61 17.72 5.54
CA HIS A 193 -8.87 18.92 6.33
C HIS A 193 -7.60 19.78 6.44
N ASP A 194 -7.75 21.11 6.44
CA ASP A 194 -6.64 21.99 6.85
C ASP A 194 -6.32 21.84 8.35
N GLY A 195 -5.21 22.40 8.82
CA GLY A 195 -4.79 22.27 10.23
C GLY A 195 -4.10 20.94 10.58
N TRP A 196 -4.71 19.81 10.24
CA TRP A 196 -4.24 18.48 10.69
C TRP A 196 -4.35 17.34 9.68
N GLY A 197 -4.87 17.63 8.48
CA GLY A 197 -5.07 16.62 7.44
C GLY A 197 -3.75 16.03 6.95
N VAL A 198 -3.71 14.70 6.80
CA VAL A 198 -2.54 13.99 6.26
C VAL A 198 -2.96 13.14 5.08
N ALA A 199 -2.40 13.43 3.91
CA ALA A 199 -2.56 12.61 2.72
C ALA A 199 -1.34 11.70 2.53
N VAL A 200 -1.60 10.45 2.17
CA VAL A 200 -0.57 9.43 1.92
C VAL A 200 -0.67 8.92 0.49
N LEU A 201 0.42 9.03 -0.26
CA LEU A 201 0.53 8.48 -1.61
C LEU A 201 1.24 7.13 -1.54
N VAL A 202 0.59 6.08 -2.05
CA VAL A 202 1.16 4.73 -2.12
C VAL A 202 1.01 4.09 -3.51
N GLY A 203 0.04 4.53 -4.31
CA GLY A 203 -0.09 4.14 -5.70
C GLY A 203 1.12 4.56 -6.53
N VAL A 204 1.68 3.62 -7.31
CA VAL A 204 2.83 3.91 -8.17
C VAL A 204 2.33 4.46 -9.52
N PRO A 205 2.74 5.65 -9.94
CA PRO A 205 2.29 6.22 -11.20
C PRO A 205 2.91 5.49 -12.40
N SER A 206 2.13 5.36 -13.47
CA SER A 206 2.59 4.79 -14.75
C SER A 206 2.95 5.86 -15.79
N LYS A 207 2.82 7.13 -15.43
CA LYS A 207 3.06 8.30 -16.30
C LYS A 207 3.91 9.31 -15.54
N ASP A 208 4.62 10.15 -16.28
CA ASP A 208 5.52 11.18 -15.75
C ASP A 208 4.83 12.53 -15.49
N ASP A 209 3.50 12.53 -15.38
CA ASP A 209 2.75 13.74 -15.04
C ASP A 209 3.19 14.24 -13.65
N ALA A 210 3.44 15.55 -13.52
CA ALA A 210 3.86 16.10 -12.24
C ALA A 210 2.68 16.25 -11.27
N PHE A 211 2.90 15.91 -10.00
CA PHE A 211 2.02 16.33 -8.91
C PHE A 211 2.04 17.86 -8.80
N LYS A 212 0.86 18.49 -8.80
CA LYS A 212 0.70 19.95 -8.76
C LYS A 212 -0.43 20.34 -7.82
N THR A 213 -0.16 21.25 -6.90
CA THR A 213 -1.16 21.83 -6.01
C THR A 213 -0.75 23.26 -5.63
N HIS A 214 -1.68 24.06 -5.12
CA HIS A 214 -1.38 25.43 -4.70
C HIS A 214 -0.62 25.43 -3.35
N PRO A 215 0.47 26.23 -3.18
CA PRO A 215 1.26 26.24 -1.94
C PRO A 215 0.46 26.54 -0.67
N MET A 216 -0.61 27.34 -0.79
CA MET A 216 -1.51 27.61 0.35
C MET A 216 -2.16 26.35 0.91
N ASN A 217 -2.33 25.29 0.13
CA ASN A 217 -2.87 24.03 0.63
C ASN A 217 -1.94 23.41 1.69
N LEU A 218 -0.62 23.55 1.53
CA LEU A 218 0.37 23.15 2.53
C LEU A 218 0.53 24.17 3.65
N LEU A 219 0.53 25.48 3.35
CA LEU A 219 0.67 26.53 4.37
C LEU A 219 -0.55 26.58 5.31
N ASN A 220 -1.72 26.14 4.86
CA ASN A 220 -2.89 25.87 5.70
C ASN A 220 -2.74 24.52 6.45
N GLU A 221 -1.52 24.14 6.78
CA GLU A 221 -1.16 23.02 7.67
C GLU A 221 -1.65 21.63 7.22
N ARG A 222 -1.86 21.40 5.91
CA ARG A 222 -1.95 20.03 5.38
C ARG A 222 -0.57 19.39 5.29
N THR A 223 -0.52 18.08 5.48
CA THR A 223 0.70 17.28 5.31
C THR A 223 0.54 16.27 4.19
N LEU A 224 1.53 16.18 3.31
CA LEU A 224 1.63 15.14 2.29
C LEU A 224 2.79 14.19 2.62
N LYS A 225 2.54 12.88 2.57
CA LYS A 225 3.56 11.84 2.74
C LYS A 225 3.50 10.85 1.57
N GLY A 226 4.65 10.31 1.19
CA GLY A 226 4.73 9.12 0.36
C GLY A 226 5.09 7.91 1.20
N THR A 227 4.79 6.71 0.71
CA THR A 227 5.27 5.47 1.33
C THR A 227 5.51 4.39 0.29
N PHE A 228 6.44 3.49 0.61
CA PHE A 228 6.76 2.31 -0.18
C PHE A 228 6.52 1.06 0.66
N PHE A 229 5.82 0.07 0.10
CA PHE A 229 5.47 -1.18 0.80
C PHE A 229 4.87 -0.97 2.20
N GLY A 230 4.07 0.10 2.36
CA GLY A 230 3.43 0.46 3.62
C GLY A 230 4.41 0.80 4.76
N ASN A 231 5.64 1.19 4.42
CA ASN A 231 6.73 1.46 5.36
C ASN A 231 7.13 0.27 6.25
N TYR A 232 6.82 -0.96 5.83
CA TYR A 232 7.27 -2.17 6.50
C TYR A 232 8.69 -2.55 6.09
N LYS A 233 9.56 -2.83 7.06
CA LYS A 233 10.86 -3.48 6.85
C LYS A 233 10.62 -4.97 6.50
N PRO A 234 11.03 -5.43 5.29
CA PRO A 234 10.59 -6.72 4.76
C PRO A 234 10.81 -7.95 5.64
N LYS A 235 11.97 -8.07 6.30
CA LYS A 235 12.30 -9.24 7.13
C LYS A 235 11.86 -9.05 8.57
N THR A 236 11.96 -7.82 9.07
CA THR A 236 11.64 -7.49 10.46
C THR A 236 10.12 -7.47 10.70
N ASP A 237 9.33 -6.83 9.83
CA ASP A 237 7.94 -6.50 10.16
C ASP A 237 6.91 -7.47 9.57
N ILE A 238 7.17 -8.03 8.39
CA ILE A 238 6.21 -8.92 7.72
C ILE A 238 5.87 -10.17 8.55
N PRO A 239 6.80 -10.81 9.28
CA PRO A 239 6.43 -11.84 10.25
C PRO A 239 5.39 -11.34 11.27
N GLY A 240 5.51 -10.10 11.74
CA GLY A 240 4.53 -9.48 12.64
C GLY A 240 3.15 -9.26 11.98
N VAL A 241 3.10 -8.95 10.68
CA VAL A 241 1.82 -8.88 9.94
C VAL A 241 1.16 -10.26 9.83
N VAL A 242 1.96 -11.33 9.65
CA VAL A 242 1.46 -12.71 9.71
C VAL A 242 0.90 -13.04 11.10
N GLU A 243 1.58 -12.64 12.18
CA GLU A 243 1.07 -12.84 13.54
C GLU A 243 -0.27 -12.13 13.77
N LYS A 244 -0.49 -10.94 13.21
CA LYS A 244 -1.80 -10.26 13.27
C LYS A 244 -2.92 -11.09 12.65
N TYR A 245 -2.62 -11.79 11.56
CA TYR A 245 -3.57 -12.73 10.96
C TYR A 245 -3.80 -13.94 11.87
N MET A 246 -2.74 -14.55 12.38
CA MET A 246 -2.84 -15.70 13.30
C MET A 246 -3.65 -15.37 14.57
N ASN A 247 -3.51 -14.14 15.07
CA ASN A 247 -4.23 -13.61 16.23
C ASN A 247 -5.64 -13.08 15.91
N LYS A 248 -6.11 -13.23 14.67
CA LYS A 248 -7.44 -12.75 14.21
C LYS A 248 -7.64 -11.23 14.31
N GLU A 249 -6.56 -10.46 14.39
CA GLU A 249 -6.60 -8.99 14.30
C GLU A 249 -6.78 -8.53 12.85
N LEU A 250 -6.30 -9.33 11.90
CA LEU A 250 -6.37 -9.10 10.46
C LEU A 250 -7.10 -10.24 9.78
N GLU A 251 -8.11 -9.92 8.96
CA GLU A 251 -8.88 -10.91 8.20
C GLU A 251 -8.36 -10.99 6.75
N VAL A 252 -7.63 -12.06 6.41
CA VAL A 252 -6.94 -12.21 5.12
C VAL A 252 -7.82 -12.90 4.07
N GLU A 253 -8.72 -13.78 4.50
CA GLU A 253 -9.55 -14.63 3.63
C GLU A 253 -10.40 -13.82 2.65
N LYS A 254 -10.95 -12.69 3.11
CA LYS A 254 -11.81 -11.82 2.31
C LYS A 254 -11.10 -11.22 1.09
N PHE A 255 -9.77 -11.19 1.06
CA PHE A 255 -9.00 -10.74 -0.11
C PHE A 255 -8.88 -11.81 -1.21
N ILE A 256 -9.09 -13.09 -0.88
CA ILE A 256 -8.88 -14.22 -1.78
C ILE A 256 -10.22 -14.62 -2.39
N THR A 257 -10.37 -14.38 -3.69
CA THR A 257 -11.65 -14.61 -4.39
C THR A 257 -11.62 -15.83 -5.33
N HIS A 258 -10.42 -16.33 -5.67
CA HIS A 258 -10.16 -17.46 -6.55
C HIS A 258 -8.84 -18.12 -6.15
#